data_AF-A0A409VET2-F1
#
_entry.id   AF-A0A409VET2-F1
#
_cell.length_a   1.000
_cell.length_b   1.000
_cell.length_c   1.000
_cell.angle_alpha   90.00
_cell.angle_beta   90.00
_cell.angle_gamma   90.00
#
_symmetry.space_group_name_H-M   'P 1'
#
loop_
_entity.id
_entity.type
_entity.pdbx_description
1 polymer ?
#
loop_
_entity_poly.entity_id
_entity_poly.type
_entity_poly.pdbx_seq_one_letter_code
_entity_poly.pdbx_strand_id
1 'polypeptide(L)'
;MYNNNPYAQGGWYNPENPLSINPAPWNLPPTSQPSVLGALPTLGSSSSDQRVLTFRMTPASPDVLNASVLGPKGQTVCVISTDYNAAPIRTIFQKADGALMGYIEWSSHGSTVTITGGVHKKPAGQWLPLSADKSYLSKHVPERPTFRMGA
;
A
#
# COMPACT_ATOMS: atom_id res chain seq x y z
N MET A 1 53.56 -15.09 -4.61
CA MET A 1 52.52 -14.19 -4.07
C MET A 1 51.71 -13.68 -5.25
N TYR A 2 50.53 -14.24 -5.51
CA TYR A 2 49.69 -13.76 -6.61
C TYR A 2 48.95 -12.51 -6.15
N ASN A 3 49.44 -11.35 -6.58
CA ASN A 3 48.80 -10.07 -6.31
C ASN A 3 47.53 -10.01 -7.17
N ASN A 4 46.36 -10.17 -6.53
CA ASN A 4 45.07 -10.16 -7.21
C ASN A 4 44.71 -8.71 -7.56
N ASN A 5 45.15 -8.26 -8.74
CA ASN A 5 44.85 -6.91 -9.21
C ASN A 5 43.42 -6.86 -9.78
N PRO A 6 42.46 -6.18 -9.11
CA PRO A 6 41.07 -6.13 -9.56
C PRO A 6 40.93 -5.42 -10.92
N TYR A 7 41.85 -4.53 -11.30
CA TYR A 7 41.84 -3.87 -12.60
C TYR A 7 42.16 -4.83 -13.75
N ALA A 8 43.04 -5.81 -13.52
CA ALA A 8 43.44 -6.79 -14.54
C ALA A 8 42.37 -7.88 -14.74
N GLN A 9 41.63 -8.25 -13.70
CA GLN A 9 40.59 -9.28 -13.76
C GLN A 9 39.19 -8.75 -14.10
N GLY A 10 38.89 -7.50 -13.72
CA GLY A 10 37.57 -6.90 -13.89
C GLY A 10 37.36 -6.15 -15.21
N GLY A 11 38.36 -6.10 -16.09
CA GLY A 11 38.26 -5.38 -17.37
C GLY A 11 38.25 -3.84 -17.25
N TRP A 12 38.61 -3.30 -16.08
CA TRP A 12 38.64 -1.85 -15.86
C TRP A 12 39.94 -1.25 -16.38
N TYR A 13 39.83 -0.07 -17.01
CA TYR A 13 40.99 0.68 -17.48
C TYR A 13 41.75 1.28 -16.29
N ASN A 14 43.08 1.10 -16.26
CA ASN A 14 43.96 1.70 -15.27
C ASN A 14 44.97 2.66 -15.95
N PRO A 15 44.77 3.99 -15.89
CA PRO A 15 45.64 4.96 -16.54
C PRO A 15 47.04 5.08 -15.91
N GLU A 16 47.22 4.62 -14.67
CA GLU A 16 48.49 4.75 -13.94
C GLU A 16 49.46 3.58 -14.20
N ASN A 17 49.03 2.56 -14.95
CA ASN A 17 49.88 1.42 -15.30
C ASN A 17 50.03 1.29 -16.83
N PRO A 18 51.17 1.69 -17.42
CA PRO A 18 51.44 1.58 -18.85
C PRO A 18 51.44 0.13 -19.39
N LEU A 19 51.57 -0.87 -18.51
CA LEU A 19 51.52 -2.30 -18.84
C LEU A 19 50.13 -2.91 -18.61
N SER A 20 49.10 -2.09 -18.43
CA SER A 20 47.71 -2.55 -18.34
C SER A 20 47.28 -3.26 -19.63
N ILE A 21 46.68 -4.45 -19.48
CA ILE A 21 46.17 -5.27 -20.59
C ILE A 21 44.96 -4.61 -21.30
N ASN A 22 44.30 -3.64 -20.65
CA ASN A 22 43.14 -2.94 -21.22
C ASN A 22 43.59 -1.61 -21.87
N PRO A 23 43.64 -1.50 -23.20
CA PRO A 23 44.07 -0.27 -23.89
C PRO A 23 42.93 0.74 -23.98
N ALA A 24 43.10 1.89 -23.32
CA ALA A 24 42.33 3.13 -23.46
C ALA A 24 40.80 3.06 -23.17
N PRO A 25 40.18 4.18 -22.74
CA PRO A 25 38.79 4.16 -22.28
C PRO A 25 37.73 3.93 -23.39
N TRP A 26 38.08 3.94 -24.68
CA TRP A 26 37.07 4.00 -25.76
C TRP A 26 37.39 3.25 -27.06
N ASN A 27 38.24 2.22 -27.05
CA ASN A 27 38.39 1.32 -28.21
C ASN A 27 38.39 -0.15 -27.76
N LEU A 28 37.18 -0.72 -27.61
CA LEU A 28 36.98 -2.11 -27.22
C LEU A 28 36.91 -3.01 -28.47
N PRO A 29 37.74 -4.07 -28.59
CA PRO A 29 37.34 -5.29 -29.27
C PRO A 29 36.26 -6.03 -28.44
N PRO A 30 35.44 -6.89 -29.06
CA PRO A 30 34.16 -7.37 -28.51
C PRO A 30 34.30 -8.52 -27.51
N THR A 31 35.12 -8.37 -26.47
CA THR A 31 35.24 -9.39 -25.41
C THR A 31 34.71 -8.87 -24.09
N SER A 32 33.46 -9.27 -23.79
CA SER A 32 32.79 -9.29 -22.49
C SER A 32 33.09 -8.15 -21.53
N GLN A 33 32.40 -7.03 -21.73
CA GLN A 33 32.02 -6.20 -20.58
C GLN A 33 31.08 -7.03 -19.68
N PRO A 34 31.32 -7.14 -18.37
CA PRO A 34 30.36 -7.79 -17.49
C PRO A 34 29.04 -7.01 -17.54
N SER A 35 27.95 -7.74 -17.83
CA SER A 35 26.61 -7.15 -17.95
C SER A 35 26.22 -6.41 -16.67
N VAL A 36 25.93 -5.12 -16.79
CA VAL A 36 25.29 -4.29 -15.74
C VAL A 36 23.82 -4.71 -15.51
N LEU A 37 23.31 -5.67 -16.30
CA LEU A 37 21.94 -6.19 -16.26
C LEU A 37 21.58 -7.04 -15.02
N GLY A 38 22.44 -7.10 -14.00
CA GLY A 38 22.19 -7.87 -12.77
C GLY A 38 21.85 -7.04 -11.53
N ALA A 39 22.01 -5.71 -11.56
CA ALA A 39 21.87 -4.85 -10.37
C ALA A 39 20.64 -3.93 -10.39
N LEU A 40 19.72 -4.13 -11.34
CA LEU A 40 18.42 -3.48 -11.26
C LEU A 40 17.53 -4.36 -10.36
N PRO A 41 17.04 -3.89 -9.20
CA PRO A 41 16.04 -4.64 -8.46
C PRO A 41 14.89 -4.92 -9.43
N THR A 42 14.62 -6.20 -9.68
CA THR A 42 13.46 -6.59 -10.45
C THR A 42 12.26 -6.06 -9.67
N LEU A 43 11.65 -4.97 -10.14
CA LEU A 43 10.27 -4.66 -9.78
C LEU A 43 9.51 -5.87 -10.28
N GLY A 44 9.27 -6.84 -9.40
CA GLY A 44 8.65 -8.10 -9.76
C GLY A 44 7.37 -7.76 -10.50
N SER A 45 7.35 -8.00 -11.80
CA SER A 45 6.11 -8.04 -12.54
C SER A 45 5.40 -9.29 -12.04
N SER A 46 4.62 -9.14 -10.97
CA SER A 46 3.74 -10.18 -10.47
C SER A 46 2.63 -10.37 -11.49
N SER A 47 2.92 -11.14 -12.53
CA SER A 47 1.95 -11.66 -13.47
C SER A 47 1.31 -12.92 -12.88
N SER A 48 0.32 -12.74 -12.00
CA SER A 48 -0.76 -13.73 -11.80
C SER A 48 -1.86 -13.12 -10.91
N ASP A 49 -2.99 -12.76 -11.52
CA ASP A 49 -4.35 -12.83 -10.95
C ASP A 49 -4.60 -12.40 -9.50
N GLN A 50 -3.98 -11.30 -9.07
CA GLN A 50 -4.40 -10.60 -7.87
C GLN A 50 -4.57 -9.12 -8.21
N ARG A 51 -5.84 -8.69 -8.39
CA ARG A 51 -6.20 -7.27 -8.50
C ARG A 51 -5.97 -6.60 -7.14
N VAL A 52 -4.71 -6.46 -6.72
CA VAL A 52 -4.33 -5.77 -5.49
C VAL A 52 -4.62 -4.30 -5.69
N LEU A 53 -5.72 -3.84 -5.11
CA LEU A 53 -6.07 -2.42 -5.08
C LEU A 53 -5.33 -1.78 -3.90
N THR A 54 -4.38 -0.91 -4.21
CA THR A 54 -3.66 -0.14 -3.19
C THR A 54 -4.38 1.17 -2.96
N PHE A 55 -4.73 1.45 -1.70
CA PHE A 55 -5.28 2.72 -1.26
C PHE A 55 -4.28 3.40 -0.33
N ARG A 56 -4.16 4.72 -0.43
CA ARG A 56 -3.24 5.51 0.38
C ARG A 56 -4.02 6.50 1.25
N MET A 57 -3.67 6.59 2.52
CA MET A 57 -4.24 7.59 3.44
C MET A 57 -3.31 8.80 3.56
N THR A 58 -3.86 10.01 3.46
CA THR A 58 -3.13 11.29 3.52
C THR A 58 -3.98 12.39 4.18
N PRO A 59 -3.47 13.11 5.19
CA PRO A 59 -2.30 12.74 5.99
C PRO A 59 -2.64 11.52 6.85
N ALA A 60 -1.72 10.56 6.99
CA ALA A 60 -1.89 9.43 7.90
C ALA A 60 -1.40 9.73 9.34
N SER A 61 -0.74 10.87 9.53
CA SER A 61 -0.15 11.32 10.78
C SER A 61 -0.24 12.86 10.85
N PRO A 62 -0.57 13.46 12.00
CA PRO A 62 -0.76 12.82 13.31
C PRO A 62 -2.14 12.18 13.54
N ASP A 63 -3.14 12.49 12.71
CA ASP A 63 -4.53 12.09 12.97
C ASP A 63 -5.15 11.35 11.78
N VAL A 64 -5.32 10.03 11.94
CA VAL A 64 -6.01 9.16 10.96
C VAL A 64 -7.51 9.42 10.87
N LEU A 65 -8.08 10.12 11.86
CA LEU A 65 -9.50 10.45 11.93
C LEU A 65 -9.83 11.76 11.18
N ASN A 66 -8.82 12.43 10.63
CA ASN A 66 -8.91 13.59 9.75
C ASN A 66 -7.99 13.40 8.54
N ALA A 67 -8.40 12.51 7.63
CA ALA A 67 -7.58 12.05 6.51
C ALA A 67 -8.39 11.85 5.23
N SER A 68 -7.72 11.88 4.09
CA SER A 68 -8.28 11.48 2.80
C SER A 68 -7.71 10.14 2.38
N VAL A 69 -8.56 9.28 1.83
CA VAL A 69 -8.17 8.01 1.22
C VAL A 69 -8.13 8.21 -0.30
N LEU A 70 -6.97 7.98 -0.87
CA LEU A 70 -6.70 8.01 -2.30
C LEU A 70 -6.78 6.60 -2.88
N GLY A 71 -7.43 6.47 -4.03
CA GLY A 71 -7.48 5.25 -4.80
C GLY A 71 -6.19 4.97 -5.58
N PRO A 72 -6.14 3.85 -6.32
CA PRO A 72 -4.94 3.42 -7.05
C PRO A 72 -4.44 4.41 -8.11
N LYS A 73 -5.31 5.30 -8.62
CA LYS A 73 -4.94 6.34 -9.60
C LYS A 73 -4.70 7.70 -8.95
N GLY A 74 -4.58 7.76 -7.61
CA GLY A 74 -4.34 8.99 -6.86
C GLY A 74 -5.59 9.87 -6.65
N GLN A 75 -6.76 9.44 -7.13
CA GLN A 75 -8.02 10.16 -6.92
C GLN A 75 -8.53 9.95 -5.49
N THR A 76 -9.05 11.00 -4.84
CA THR A 76 -9.74 10.85 -3.56
C THR A 76 -10.97 9.96 -3.74
N VAL A 77 -11.09 8.91 -2.92
CA VAL A 77 -12.24 8.00 -2.90
C VAL A 77 -13.08 8.19 -1.64
N CYS A 78 -12.45 8.59 -0.54
CA CYS A 78 -13.11 8.82 0.74
C CYS A 78 -12.41 9.96 1.48
N VAL A 79 -13.19 10.80 2.15
CA VAL A 79 -12.73 11.79 3.12
C VAL A 79 -13.21 11.35 4.50
N ILE A 80 -12.31 11.37 5.46
CA ILE A 80 -12.54 11.04 6.87
C ILE A 80 -12.40 12.33 7.64
N SER A 81 -13.42 12.70 8.39
CA SER A 81 -13.40 13.88 9.24
C SER A 81 -14.00 13.58 10.60
N THR A 82 -13.45 14.19 11.65
CA THR A 82 -13.97 14.02 13.01
C THR A 82 -14.43 15.34 13.57
N ASP A 83 -15.69 15.37 13.99
CA ASP A 83 -16.26 16.47 14.76
C ASP A 83 -16.07 16.19 16.25
N TYR A 84 -15.02 16.77 16.81
CA TYR A 84 -14.70 16.69 18.24
C TYR A 84 -15.61 17.55 19.11
N ASN A 85 -16.37 18.48 18.52
CA ASN A 85 -17.29 19.34 19.25
C ASN A 85 -18.72 18.76 19.29
N ALA A 86 -18.99 17.73 18.49
CA ALA A 86 -20.24 17.00 18.55
C ALA A 86 -20.39 16.21 19.87
N ALA A 87 -21.63 16.12 20.34
CA ALA A 87 -22.02 15.26 21.46
C ALA A 87 -23.09 14.26 20.97
N PRO A 88 -22.75 12.99 20.67
CA PRO A 88 -21.43 12.35 20.81
C PRO A 88 -20.42 12.78 19.74
N ILE A 89 -19.12 12.64 20.04
CA ILE A 89 -18.03 12.85 19.07
C ILE A 89 -18.26 11.92 17.89
N ARG A 90 -18.13 12.44 16.66
CA ARG A 90 -18.48 11.68 15.46
C ARG A 90 -17.36 11.74 14.43
N THR A 91 -16.92 10.57 13.97
CA THR A 91 -16.06 10.43 12.79
C THR A 91 -16.92 10.05 11.59
N ILE A 92 -16.83 10.81 10.51
CA ILE A 92 -17.67 10.70 9.32
C ILE A 92 -16.81 10.24 8.14
N PHE A 93 -17.34 9.30 7.36
CA PHE A 93 -16.76 8.82 6.12
C PHE A 93 -17.64 9.32 4.97
N GLN A 94 -17.08 10.17 4.11
CA GLN A 94 -17.76 10.73 2.95
C GLN A 94 -17.06 10.29 1.67
N LYS A 95 -17.83 10.07 0.61
CA LYS A 95 -17.28 9.92 -0.74
C LYS A 95 -16.71 11.25 -1.25
N ALA A 96 -15.97 11.19 -2.35
CA ALA A 96 -15.45 12.39 -3.02
C ALA A 96 -16.54 13.37 -3.49
N ASP A 97 -17.77 12.91 -3.71
CA ASP A 97 -18.94 13.73 -4.06
C ASP A 97 -19.66 14.33 -2.82
N GLY A 98 -19.14 14.08 -1.61
CA GLY A 98 -19.75 14.51 -0.35
C GLY A 98 -20.84 13.56 0.19
N ALA A 99 -21.18 12.49 -0.53
CA ALA A 99 -22.20 11.55 -0.06
C ALA A 99 -21.72 10.76 1.17
N LEU A 100 -22.58 10.67 2.18
CA LEU A 100 -22.29 9.96 3.43
C LEU A 100 -22.17 8.44 3.20
N MET A 101 -20.99 7.89 3.43
CA MET A 101 -20.75 6.43 3.41
C MET A 101 -21.10 5.79 4.76
N GLY A 102 -20.83 6.50 5.85
CA GLY A 102 -21.04 6.00 7.20
C GLY A 102 -20.40 6.90 8.23
N TYR A 103 -20.58 6.54 9.49
CA TYR A 103 -19.99 7.27 10.61
C TYR A 103 -19.79 6.36 11.81
N ILE A 104 -18.88 6.77 12.68
CA ILE A 104 -18.63 6.19 13.99
C ILE A 104 -19.02 7.25 15.03
N GLU A 105 -19.83 6.87 16.00
CA GLU A 105 -20.09 7.69 17.18
C GLU A 105 -19.26 7.15 18.35
N TRP A 106 -18.46 8.02 18.92
CA TRP A 106 -17.61 7.73 20.06
C TRP A 106 -18.32 8.15 21.33
N SER A 107 -18.41 7.24 22.31
CA SER A 107 -18.94 7.53 23.63
C SER A 107 -18.13 6.78 24.69
N SER A 108 -18.15 7.30 25.91
CA SER A 108 -17.56 6.65 27.09
C SER A 108 -18.16 5.26 27.37
N HIS A 109 -19.42 5.04 26.96
CA HIS A 109 -20.15 3.79 27.19
C HIS A 109 -20.03 2.80 26.03
N GLY A 110 -19.24 3.13 24.99
CA GLY A 110 -18.99 2.30 23.82
C GLY A 110 -19.22 3.04 22.52
N SER A 111 -18.44 2.67 21.50
CA SER A 111 -18.58 3.23 20.15
C SER A 111 -19.64 2.48 19.34
N THR A 112 -20.33 3.21 18.47
CA THR A 112 -21.29 2.63 17.52
C THR A 112 -20.90 2.96 16.09
N VAL A 113 -21.20 2.04 15.17
CA VAL A 113 -20.89 2.15 13.74
C VAL A 113 -22.17 2.13 12.94
N THR A 114 -22.26 3.01 11.96
CA THR A 114 -23.33 3.04 10.95
C THR A 114 -22.71 3.10 9.57
N ILE A 115 -23.18 2.25 8.65
CA ILE A 115 -22.79 2.26 7.23
C ILE A 115 -24.04 2.43 6.39
N THR A 116 -24.08 3.51 5.61
CA THR A 116 -25.20 3.83 4.73
C THR A 116 -25.48 2.66 3.78
N GLY A 117 -26.71 2.14 3.81
CA GLY A 117 -27.16 1.06 2.92
C GLY A 117 -26.68 -0.35 3.29
N GLY A 118 -26.01 -0.55 4.44
CA GLY A 118 -25.53 -1.89 4.83
C GLY A 118 -25.61 -2.22 6.32
N VAL A 119 -25.25 -1.29 7.19
CA VAL A 119 -25.19 -1.53 8.64
C VAL A 119 -25.92 -0.42 9.37
N HIS A 120 -27.08 -0.77 9.93
CA HIS A 120 -27.75 0.10 10.90
C HIS A 120 -26.88 0.25 12.14
N LYS A 121 -27.09 1.35 12.89
CA LYS A 121 -26.33 1.69 14.10
C LYS A 121 -26.18 0.49 15.02
N LYS A 122 -24.95 0.01 15.17
CA LYS A 122 -24.60 -1.15 16.01
C LYS A 122 -23.36 -0.86 16.87
N PRO A 123 -23.25 -1.47 18.06
CA PRO A 123 -22.00 -1.44 18.83
C PRO A 123 -20.83 -1.95 17.97
N ALA A 124 -19.69 -1.25 18.01
CA ALA A 124 -18.53 -1.58 17.18
C ALA A 124 -18.06 -3.03 17.39
N GLY A 125 -18.05 -3.52 18.64
CA GLY A 125 -17.66 -4.89 18.97
C GLY A 125 -18.61 -5.97 18.44
N GLN A 126 -19.88 -5.64 18.17
CA GLN A 126 -20.81 -6.56 17.52
C GLN A 126 -20.67 -6.55 15.99
N TRP A 127 -20.27 -5.42 15.42
CA TRP A 127 -20.05 -5.31 13.98
C TRP A 127 -18.73 -5.94 13.53
N LEU A 128 -17.70 -5.81 14.37
CA LEU A 128 -16.37 -6.32 14.10
C LEU A 128 -15.90 -7.22 15.27
N PRO A 129 -16.46 -8.43 15.39
CA PRO A 129 -16.12 -9.35 16.48
C PRO A 129 -14.65 -9.76 16.42
N LEU A 130 -14.03 -9.86 17.60
CA LEU A 130 -12.74 -10.52 17.75
C LEU A 130 -12.87 -11.99 17.40
N SER A 131 -11.83 -12.53 16.76
CA SER A 131 -11.59 -13.97 16.64
C SER A 131 -11.60 -14.64 18.03
N ALA A 132 -11.85 -15.95 18.05
CA ALA A 132 -11.94 -16.72 19.30
C ALA A 132 -10.64 -16.65 20.12
N ASP A 133 -9.49 -16.62 19.44
CA ASP A 133 -8.16 -16.46 20.01
C ASP A 133 -7.75 -14.98 20.20
N LYS A 134 -8.63 -14.02 19.85
CA LYS A 134 -8.44 -12.57 19.95
C LYS A 134 -7.22 -12.05 19.17
N SER A 135 -6.69 -12.82 18.22
CA SER A 135 -5.49 -12.45 17.47
C SER A 135 -5.79 -11.51 16.31
N TYR A 136 -7.00 -11.59 15.75
CA TYR A 136 -7.48 -10.70 14.69
C TYR A 136 -8.96 -10.30 14.85
N LEU A 137 -9.32 -9.22 14.16
CA LEU A 137 -10.70 -8.78 14.02
C LEU A 137 -11.32 -9.49 12.81
N SER A 138 -12.46 -10.16 13.01
CA SER A 138 -13.19 -10.85 11.94
C SER A 138 -14.46 -10.07 11.61
N LYS A 139 -14.75 -9.88 10.33
CA LYS A 139 -16.02 -9.31 9.90
C LYS A 139 -16.88 -10.43 9.32
N HIS A 140 -18.07 -10.62 9.87
CA HIS A 140 -19.12 -11.34 9.15
C HIS A 140 -19.73 -10.37 8.13
N VAL A 141 -19.24 -10.40 6.89
CA VAL A 141 -19.89 -9.67 5.79
C VAL A 141 -21.11 -10.49 5.39
N PRO A 142 -22.36 -10.02 5.62
CA PRO A 142 -23.52 -10.72 5.10
C PRO A 142 -23.41 -10.75 3.57
N GLU A 143 -23.45 -11.94 2.98
CA GLU A 143 -23.47 -12.08 1.53
C GLU A 143 -24.65 -11.28 0.96
N ARG A 144 -24.43 -10.65 -0.21
CA ARG A 144 -25.49 -9.92 -0.92
C ARG A 144 -26.67 -10.88 -1.11
N PRO A 145 -27.92 -10.45 -0.88
CA PRO A 145 -29.06 -11.25 -1.27
C PRO A 145 -29.03 -11.41 -2.79
N THR A 146 -28.63 -12.58 -3.26
CA THR A 146 -28.89 -13.01 -4.64
C THR A 146 -30.40 -13.07 -4.80
N PHE A 147 -30.97 -12.05 -5.43
CA PHE A 147 -32.31 -12.13 -5.99
C PHE A 147 -32.29 -13.22 -7.07
N ARG A 148 -32.73 -14.42 -6.71
CA ARG A 148 -33.13 -15.42 -7.70
C ARG A 148 -34.44 -14.91 -8.31
N MET A 149 -34.40 -14.40 -9.54
CA MET A 149 -35.59 -14.33 -10.38
C MET A 149 -36.05 -15.77 -10.61
N GLY A 150 -37.20 -16.11 -10.04
CA GLY A 150 -37.94 -17.31 -10.42
C GLY A 150 -38.39 -17.18 -11.88
N ALA A 151 -38.20 -18.28 -12.62
CA ALA A 151 -38.76 -18.47 -13.94
C ALA A 151 -40.27 -18.70 -13.89
#